data_AF-A0A935N1J4-F1
#
_entry.id   AF-A0A935N1J4-F1
#
_cell.length_a   1.000
_cell.length_b   1.000
_cell.length_c   1.000
_cell.angle_alpha   90.00
_cell.angle_beta   90.00
_cell.angle_gamma   90.00
#
_symmetry.space_group_name_H-M   'P 1'
#
loop_
_entity.id
_entity.type
_entity.pdbx_description
1 polymer ?
#
loop_
_entity_poly.entity_id
_entity_poly.type
_entity_poly.pdbx_seq_one_letter_code
_entity_poly.pdbx_strand_id
1 'polypeptide(L)'
;MEGNRSDETKRRRAVTKMSSMPQLSPRKRRGGHNAKSSDTRQQFLYAFEKSFGNISASCEYAGIDRRTYYRWVASGSRVNLKFQKRLTELRPKEKQLDIAEGKLMERVYQGDMRAIELILRTRGRTRGYGEQIKASLSVLDRVALAFQDFERDHPELVQTFEDKWKWLVRFANGAKTPVEPEQLAGRLGINPAAF
;
A
#
# COMPACT_ATOMS: atom_id res chain seq x y z
N MET A 1 -71.46 61.31 -4.10
CA MET A 1 -71.10 60.05 -3.40
C MET A 1 -70.37 59.16 -4.39
N GLU A 2 -69.08 59.46 -4.63
CA GLU A 2 -68.23 58.68 -5.53
C GLU A 2 -67.15 58.00 -4.69
N GLY A 3 -67.29 56.70 -4.50
CA GLY A 3 -66.30 55.90 -3.80
C GLY A 3 -66.72 54.45 -3.78
N ASN A 4 -66.24 53.65 -4.75
CA ASN A 4 -65.74 52.29 -4.50
C ASN A 4 -65.30 51.47 -5.74
N ARG A 5 -65.31 52.01 -6.97
CA ARG A 5 -64.92 51.19 -8.15
C ARG A 5 -63.42 50.90 -8.27
N SER A 6 -62.58 51.57 -7.49
CA SER A 6 -61.11 51.50 -7.61
C SER A 6 -60.45 50.42 -6.73
N ASP A 7 -61.18 49.82 -5.78
CA ASP A 7 -60.60 48.83 -4.84
C ASP A 7 -60.81 47.37 -5.32
N GLU A 8 -61.88 47.10 -6.06
CA GLU A 8 -62.18 45.74 -6.53
C GLU A 8 -61.30 45.31 -7.70
N THR A 9 -60.87 46.25 -8.54
CA THR A 9 -59.90 46.00 -9.63
C THR A 9 -58.48 45.75 -9.10
N LYS A 10 -58.14 46.34 -7.94
CA LYS A 10 -56.86 46.09 -7.27
C LYS A 10 -56.83 44.72 -6.61
N ARG A 11 -57.93 44.28 -5.98
CA ARG A 11 -58.04 42.93 -5.38
C ARG A 11 -57.98 41.81 -6.41
N ARG A 12 -58.62 41.96 -7.58
CA ARG A 12 -58.56 40.96 -8.67
C ARG A 12 -57.16 40.81 -9.27
N ARG A 13 -56.38 41.89 -9.39
CA ARG A 13 -54.99 41.83 -9.88
C ARG A 13 -54.01 41.21 -8.87
N ALA A 14 -54.31 41.26 -7.56
CA ALA A 14 -53.46 40.68 -6.54
C ALA A 14 -53.56 39.14 -6.49
N VAL A 15 -54.76 38.58 -6.70
CA VAL A 15 -54.99 37.12 -6.63
C VAL A 15 -54.41 36.38 -7.85
N THR A 16 -54.43 36.98 -9.04
CA THR A 16 -53.88 36.36 -10.27
C THR A 16 -52.35 36.28 -10.28
N LYS A 17 -51.64 37.00 -9.41
CA LYS A 17 -50.17 37.03 -9.39
C LYS A 17 -49.52 36.01 -8.46
N MET A 18 -50.30 35.15 -7.78
CA MET A 18 -49.81 34.18 -6.79
C MET A 18 -49.76 32.72 -7.29
N SER A 19 -50.08 32.43 -8.55
CA SER A 19 -50.18 31.06 -9.08
C SER A 19 -49.10 30.64 -10.11
N SER A 20 -48.00 31.37 -10.22
CA SER A 20 -46.83 30.89 -11.00
C SER A 20 -45.53 31.10 -10.24
N MET A 21 -45.27 30.25 -9.24
CA MET A 21 -43.90 30.02 -8.82
C MET A 21 -43.15 29.38 -9.99
N PRO A 22 -42.10 30.01 -10.55
CA PRO A 22 -41.22 29.27 -11.44
C PRO A 22 -40.52 28.23 -10.58
N GLN A 23 -40.67 26.95 -10.93
CA GLN A 23 -39.88 25.87 -10.36
C GLN A 23 -38.42 26.30 -10.45
N LEU A 24 -37.79 26.56 -9.29
CA LEU A 24 -36.36 26.81 -9.20
C LEU A 24 -35.67 25.52 -9.64
N SER A 25 -35.39 25.43 -10.95
CA SER A 25 -34.49 24.43 -11.50
C SER A 25 -33.22 24.45 -10.65
N PRO A 26 -32.69 23.30 -10.20
CA PRO A 26 -31.50 23.27 -9.34
C PRO A 26 -30.45 24.17 -9.96
N ARG A 27 -30.08 25.24 -9.25
CA ARG A 27 -29.14 26.25 -9.75
C ARG A 27 -27.92 25.49 -10.21
N LYS A 28 -27.74 25.31 -11.53
CA LYS A 28 -26.55 24.65 -12.09
C LYS A 28 -25.39 25.43 -11.51
N ARG A 29 -24.65 24.83 -10.56
CA ARG A 29 -23.48 25.47 -9.96
C ARG A 29 -22.62 25.88 -11.14
N ARG A 30 -22.65 27.17 -11.49
CA ARG A 30 -21.76 27.72 -12.51
C ARG A 30 -20.40 27.63 -11.85
N GLY A 31 -19.69 26.54 -12.11
CA GLY A 31 -18.29 26.42 -11.74
C GLY A 31 -17.64 27.68 -12.27
N GLY A 32 -17.00 28.45 -11.39
CA GLY A 32 -16.29 29.65 -11.79
C GLY A 32 -15.34 29.33 -12.94
N HIS A 33 -15.01 30.33 -13.75
CA HIS A 33 -14.16 30.23 -14.95
C HIS A 33 -12.75 29.61 -14.72
N ASN A 34 -12.45 29.14 -13.51
CA ASN A 34 -11.25 28.41 -13.10
C ASN A 34 -11.39 26.86 -13.10
N ALA A 35 -12.51 26.30 -13.58
CA ALA A 35 -12.59 24.86 -13.81
C ALA A 35 -11.69 24.46 -14.99
N LYS A 36 -10.40 24.20 -14.71
CA LYS A 36 -9.42 23.65 -15.68
C LYS A 36 -10.08 22.53 -16.49
N SER A 37 -9.95 22.63 -17.82
CA SER A 37 -10.67 21.81 -18.79
C SER A 37 -10.33 20.31 -18.66
N SER A 38 -11.14 19.46 -19.30
CA SER A 38 -10.82 18.02 -19.40
C SER A 38 -9.46 17.79 -20.08
N ASP A 39 -9.08 18.68 -20.99
CA ASP A 39 -7.84 18.61 -21.76
C ASP A 39 -6.60 18.70 -20.85
N THR A 40 -6.59 19.61 -19.87
CA THR A 40 -5.47 19.74 -18.92
C THR A 40 -5.22 18.45 -18.11
N ARG A 41 -6.28 17.74 -17.73
CA ARG A 41 -6.15 16.45 -17.03
C ARG A 41 -5.60 15.36 -17.95
N GLN A 42 -5.97 15.37 -19.23
CA GLN A 42 -5.44 14.43 -20.22
C GLN A 42 -3.96 14.70 -20.48
N GLN A 43 -3.56 15.96 -20.64
CA GLN A 43 -2.16 16.37 -20.74
C GLN A 43 -1.35 15.93 -19.51
N PHE A 44 -1.90 16.10 -18.31
CA PHE A 44 -1.27 15.61 -17.08
C PHE A 44 -1.08 14.10 -17.12
N LEU A 45 -2.14 13.33 -17.44
CA LEU A 45 -2.06 11.86 -17.49
C LEU A 45 -1.02 11.37 -18.51
N TYR A 46 -0.97 12.00 -19.68
CA TYR A 46 0.03 11.71 -20.70
C TYR A 46 1.46 11.94 -20.17
N ALA A 47 1.71 13.11 -19.59
CA ALA A 47 3.02 13.42 -19.01
C ALA A 47 3.37 12.51 -17.83
N PHE A 48 2.38 12.14 -17.01
CA PHE A 48 2.54 11.26 -15.88
C PHE A 48 2.97 9.85 -16.30
N GLU A 49 2.40 9.34 -17.38
CA GLU A 49 2.83 8.08 -17.97
C GLU A 49 4.25 8.15 -18.53
N LYS A 50 4.58 9.21 -19.29
CA LYS A 50 5.88 9.37 -19.94
C LYS A 50 7.03 9.69 -18.97
N SER A 51 6.70 10.32 -17.85
CA SER A 51 7.67 10.71 -16.81
C SER A 51 7.77 9.68 -15.68
N PHE A 52 7.26 8.46 -15.89
CA PHE A 52 7.30 7.37 -14.91
C PHE A 52 6.69 7.73 -13.54
N GLY A 53 5.65 8.55 -13.55
CA GLY A 53 4.92 8.96 -12.36
C GLY A 53 5.47 10.20 -11.66
N ASN A 54 6.34 10.96 -12.32
CA ASN A 54 6.85 12.22 -11.78
C ASN A 54 5.76 13.31 -11.81
N ILE A 55 5.14 13.54 -10.66
CA ILE A 55 4.06 14.54 -10.49
C ILE A 55 4.54 15.94 -10.86
N SER A 56 5.78 16.29 -10.52
CA SER A 56 6.35 17.62 -10.76
C SER A 56 6.44 17.93 -12.25
N ALA A 57 7.10 17.05 -12.99
CA ALA A 57 7.24 17.18 -14.45
C ALA A 57 5.89 17.14 -15.15
N SER A 58 4.95 16.34 -14.63
CA SER A 58 3.59 16.24 -15.17
C SER A 58 2.77 17.50 -14.95
N CYS A 59 2.94 18.14 -13.79
CA CYS A 59 2.30 19.43 -13.47
C CYS A 59 2.82 20.54 -14.38
N GLU A 60 4.13 20.59 -14.57
CA GLU A 60 4.80 21.54 -15.45
C GLU A 60 4.31 21.38 -16.90
N TYR A 61 4.32 20.16 -17.43
CA TYR A 61 3.83 19.86 -18.78
C TYR A 61 2.35 20.25 -18.97
N ALA A 62 1.50 19.97 -17.98
CA ALA A 62 0.08 20.32 -18.04
C ALA A 62 -0.22 21.79 -17.69
N GLY A 63 0.80 22.62 -17.40
CA GLY A 63 0.60 24.02 -17.03
C GLY A 63 -0.28 24.19 -15.77
N ILE A 64 -0.09 23.33 -14.77
CA ILE A 64 -0.78 23.41 -13.48
C ILE A 64 0.20 23.48 -12.32
N ASP A 65 -0.20 24.16 -11.26
CA ASP A 65 0.51 24.07 -9.98
C ASP A 65 0.25 22.71 -9.30
N ARG A 66 1.23 22.20 -8.55
CA ARG A 66 1.10 20.91 -7.83
C ARG A 66 -0.10 20.89 -6.87
N ARG A 67 -0.46 22.03 -6.26
CA ARG A 67 -1.66 22.12 -5.39
C ARG A 67 -2.95 21.81 -6.16
N THR A 68 -2.99 22.13 -7.46
CA THR A 68 -4.15 21.81 -8.31
C THR A 68 -4.29 20.30 -8.50
N TYR A 69 -3.17 19.58 -8.70
CA TYR A 69 -3.17 18.12 -8.75
C TYR A 69 -3.70 17.52 -7.44
N TYR A 70 -3.15 17.93 -6.28
CA TYR A 70 -3.61 17.39 -4.99
C TYR A 70 -5.08 17.69 -4.71
N ARG A 71 -5.57 18.88 -5.11
CA ARG A 71 -7.00 19.21 -5.03
C ARG A 71 -7.86 18.30 -5.90
N TRP A 72 -7.39 17.89 -7.09
CA TRP A 72 -8.10 16.92 -7.92
C TRP A 72 -8.16 15.54 -7.25
N VAL A 73 -7.06 15.07 -6.68
CA VAL A 73 -7.01 13.77 -6.01
C VAL A 73 -7.85 13.75 -4.72
N ALA A 74 -7.89 14.84 -3.96
CA ALA A 74 -8.68 14.90 -2.72
C ALA A 74 -10.20 15.07 -2.96
N SER A 75 -10.61 15.45 -4.17
CA SER A 75 -12.00 15.80 -4.46
C SER A 75 -12.83 14.58 -4.87
N GLY A 76 -13.96 14.35 -4.17
CA GLY A 76 -14.95 13.31 -4.50
C GLY A 76 -15.85 13.59 -5.71
N SER A 77 -15.50 14.56 -6.57
CA SER A 77 -16.28 14.82 -7.79
C SER A 77 -16.14 13.65 -8.78
N ARG A 78 -17.23 13.27 -9.46
CA ARG A 78 -17.24 12.21 -10.49
C ARG A 78 -16.11 12.33 -11.52
N VAL A 79 -15.78 13.56 -11.93
CA VAL A 79 -14.69 13.82 -12.89
C VAL A 79 -13.32 13.46 -12.30
N ASN A 80 -13.12 13.80 -11.03
CA ASN A 80 -11.87 13.57 -10.32
C ASN A 80 -11.72 12.09 -9.92
N LEU A 81 -12.81 11.39 -9.60
CA LEU A 81 -12.79 9.94 -9.39
C LEU A 81 -12.36 9.20 -10.67
N LYS A 82 -12.86 9.60 -11.84
CA LYS A 82 -12.38 9.05 -13.13
C LYS A 82 -10.89 9.30 -13.35
N PHE A 83 -10.42 10.50 -13.04
CA PHE A 83 -9.01 10.86 -13.14
C PHE A 83 -8.13 10.02 -12.20
N GLN A 84 -8.54 9.84 -10.94
CA GLN A 84 -7.84 9.00 -9.97
C GLN A 84 -7.77 7.54 -10.43
N LYS A 85 -8.89 6.98 -10.90
CA LYS A 85 -8.91 5.63 -11.48
C LYS A 85 -7.89 5.49 -12.60
N ARG A 86 -7.81 6.50 -13.49
CA ARG A 86 -6.86 6.48 -14.59
C ARG A 86 -5.41 6.58 -14.14
N LEU A 87 -5.10 7.37 -13.11
CA LEU A 87 -3.76 7.42 -12.51
C LEU A 87 -3.34 6.04 -11.98
N THR A 88 -4.24 5.33 -11.32
CA THR A 88 -3.98 3.98 -10.80
C THR A 88 -3.78 2.95 -11.93
N GLU A 89 -4.57 3.04 -13.01
CA GLU A 89 -4.47 2.14 -14.16
C GLU A 89 -3.15 2.31 -14.94
N LEU A 90 -2.59 3.53 -15.00
CA LEU A 90 -1.40 3.81 -15.80
C LEU A 90 -0.14 3.07 -15.31
N ARG A 91 -0.06 2.76 -14.01
CA ARG A 91 1.05 2.04 -13.34
C ARG A 91 2.44 2.41 -13.90
N PRO A 92 2.83 3.69 -13.88
CA PRO A 92 4.00 4.16 -14.61
C PRO A 92 5.34 3.59 -14.07
N LYS A 93 5.37 3.19 -12.79
CA LYS A 93 6.53 2.52 -12.18
C LYS A 93 6.77 1.12 -12.76
N GLU A 94 5.72 0.36 -13.04
CA GLU A 94 5.85 -0.97 -13.67
C GLU A 94 6.44 -0.83 -15.07
N LYS A 95 5.95 0.13 -15.87
CA LYS A 95 6.52 0.43 -17.19
C LYS A 95 7.99 0.84 -17.13
N GLN A 96 8.39 1.58 -16.10
CA GLN A 96 9.79 1.94 -15.88
C GLN A 96 10.64 0.69 -15.62
N LEU A 97 10.13 -0.23 -14.80
CA LEU A 97 10.78 -1.51 -14.53
C LEU A 97 10.87 -2.36 -15.79
N ASP A 98 9.80 -2.49 -16.57
CA ASP A 98 9.80 -3.25 -17.83
C ASP A 98 10.91 -2.77 -18.79
N ILE A 99 11.10 -1.45 -18.91
CA ILE A 99 12.18 -0.86 -19.72
C ILE A 99 13.54 -1.21 -19.14
N ALA A 100 13.71 -1.09 -17.82
CA ALA A 100 14.95 -1.42 -17.15
C ALA A 100 15.30 -2.91 -17.32
N GLU A 101 14.31 -3.81 -17.24
CA GLU A 101 14.48 -5.25 -17.48
C GLU A 101 14.89 -5.53 -18.92
N GLY A 102 14.25 -4.87 -19.90
CA GLY A 102 14.66 -4.97 -21.31
C GLY A 102 16.12 -4.54 -21.51
N LYS A 103 16.51 -3.40 -20.94
CA LYS A 103 17.90 -2.91 -21.00
C LYS A 103 18.88 -3.81 -20.26
N LEU A 104 18.48 -4.42 -19.15
CA LEU A 104 19.30 -5.39 -18.44
C LEU A 104 19.57 -6.61 -19.32
N MET A 105 18.55 -7.14 -20.00
CA MET A 105 18.71 -8.28 -20.90
C MET A 105 19.58 -7.95 -22.12
N GLU A 106 19.47 -6.75 -22.70
CA GLU A 106 20.41 -6.29 -23.74
C GLU A 106 21.87 -6.33 -23.26
N ARG A 107 22.15 -5.88 -22.03
CA ARG A 107 23.51 -5.92 -21.45
C ARG A 107 23.99 -7.35 -21.22
N VAL A 108 23.10 -8.25 -20.80
CA VAL A 108 23.41 -9.69 -20.68
C VAL A 108 23.84 -10.28 -22.02
N TYR A 109 23.12 -9.99 -23.11
CA TYR A 109 23.50 -10.46 -24.45
C TYR A 109 24.83 -9.89 -24.93
N GLN A 110 25.20 -8.69 -24.48
CA GLN A 110 26.48 -8.07 -24.78
C GLN A 110 27.64 -8.59 -23.92
N GLY A 111 27.38 -9.52 -23.00
CA GLY A 111 28.41 -10.10 -22.14
C GLY A 111 28.79 -9.24 -20.93
N ASP A 112 27.96 -8.28 -20.52
CA ASP A 112 28.19 -7.52 -19.29
C ASP A 112 28.11 -8.46 -18.07
N MET A 113 29.27 -8.70 -17.46
CA MET A 113 29.41 -9.64 -16.34
C MET A 113 28.55 -9.23 -15.13
N ARG A 114 28.39 -7.94 -14.87
CA ARG A 114 27.59 -7.46 -13.73
C ARG A 114 26.11 -7.72 -13.96
N ALA A 115 25.63 -7.53 -15.19
CA ALA A 115 24.26 -7.83 -15.58
C ALA A 115 23.95 -9.34 -15.49
N ILE A 116 24.88 -10.17 -15.98
CA ILE A 116 24.79 -11.64 -15.91
C ILE A 116 24.74 -12.10 -14.43
N GLU A 117 25.67 -11.60 -13.61
CA GLU A 117 25.72 -11.94 -12.19
C GLU A 117 24.43 -11.53 -11.46
N LEU A 118 23.88 -10.36 -11.74
CA LEU A 118 22.61 -9.91 -11.16
C LEU A 118 21.47 -10.88 -11.46
N ILE A 119 21.35 -11.33 -12.72
CA ILE A 119 20.32 -12.30 -13.12
C ILE A 119 20.54 -13.65 -12.41
N LEU A 120 21.77 -14.14 -12.34
CA LEU A 120 22.09 -15.41 -11.69
C LEU A 120 21.77 -15.36 -10.19
N ARG A 121 22.21 -14.32 -9.46
CA ARG A 121 21.95 -14.18 -8.02
C ARG A 121 20.47 -14.03 -7.66
N THR A 122 19.67 -13.49 -8.57
CA THR A 122 18.24 -13.22 -8.33
C THR A 122 17.33 -14.34 -8.83
N ARG A 123 17.50 -14.76 -10.09
CA ARG A 123 16.66 -15.78 -10.75
C ARG A 123 17.27 -17.18 -10.75
N GLY A 124 18.59 -17.29 -10.55
CA GLY A 124 19.32 -18.56 -10.49
C GLY A 124 19.42 -19.20 -9.10
N ARG A 125 18.67 -18.69 -8.10
CA ARG A 125 18.73 -19.20 -6.70
C ARG A 125 18.45 -20.68 -6.57
N THR A 126 17.47 -21.19 -7.33
CA THR A 126 17.15 -22.63 -7.37
C THR A 126 18.28 -23.48 -7.94
N ARG A 127 19.20 -22.86 -8.69
CA ARG A 127 20.40 -23.50 -9.25
C ARG A 127 21.65 -23.25 -8.39
N GLY A 128 21.49 -22.70 -7.19
CA GLY A 128 22.57 -22.44 -6.24
C GLY A 128 23.26 -21.08 -6.39
N TYR A 129 22.80 -20.21 -7.29
CA TYR A 129 23.37 -18.87 -7.44
C TYR A 129 22.76 -17.88 -6.43
N GLY A 130 23.61 -17.22 -5.64
CA GLY A 130 23.20 -16.27 -4.63
C GLY A 130 23.81 -16.58 -3.27
N GLU A 131 23.56 -15.69 -2.31
CA GLU A 131 24.05 -15.88 -0.95
C GLU A 131 23.22 -16.97 -0.27
N GLN A 132 23.85 -18.12 -0.04
CA GLN A 132 23.28 -19.15 0.82
C GLN A 132 23.37 -18.63 2.25
N ILE A 133 22.27 -18.11 2.77
CA ILE A 133 22.16 -17.83 4.20
C ILE A 133 22.16 -19.18 4.89
N LYS A 134 23.35 -19.70 5.19
CA LYS A 134 23.50 -20.72 6.21
C LYS A 134 23.11 -20.02 7.50
N ALA A 135 21.88 -20.25 7.97
CA ALA A 135 21.51 -19.86 9.32
C ALA A 135 22.50 -20.56 10.25
N SER A 136 23.54 -19.86 10.69
CA SER A 136 24.44 -20.32 11.72
C SER A 136 23.66 -20.23 13.03
N LEU A 137 22.75 -21.18 13.24
CA LEU A 137 22.07 -21.31 14.51
C LEU A 137 23.14 -21.43 15.59
N SER A 138 23.01 -20.61 16.63
CA SER A 138 23.86 -20.74 17.80
C SER A 138 23.69 -22.14 18.39
N VAL A 139 24.66 -22.61 19.17
CA VAL A 139 24.54 -23.88 19.88
C VAL A 139 23.24 -23.91 20.69
N LEU A 140 22.91 -22.79 21.36
CA LEU A 140 21.69 -22.60 22.13
C LEU A 140 20.42 -22.73 21.29
N ASP A 141 20.35 -22.10 20.12
CA ASP A 141 19.18 -22.19 19.24
C ASP A 141 18.98 -23.61 18.70
N ARG A 142 20.06 -24.33 18.41
CA ARG A 142 19.97 -25.74 17.97
C ARG A 142 19.42 -26.64 19.08
N VAL A 143 19.91 -26.46 20.30
CA VAL A 143 19.44 -27.25 21.46
C VAL A 143 17.99 -26.89 21.80
N ALA A 144 17.62 -25.60 21.73
CA ALA A 144 16.24 -25.15 21.94
C ALA A 144 15.27 -25.74 20.92
N LEU A 145 15.61 -25.72 19.64
CA LEU A 145 14.79 -26.34 18.59
C LEU A 145 14.66 -27.85 18.79
N ALA A 146 15.77 -28.54 19.09
CA ALA A 146 15.74 -29.98 19.36
C ALA A 146 14.87 -30.34 20.58
N PHE A 147 14.87 -29.49 21.62
CA PHE A 147 14.01 -29.66 22.78
C PHE A 147 12.53 -29.42 22.42
N GLN A 148 12.21 -28.37 21.66
CA GLN A 148 10.84 -28.11 21.19
C GLN A 148 10.31 -29.24 20.29
N ASP A 149 11.16 -29.79 19.42
CA ASP A 149 10.83 -30.95 18.61
C ASP A 149 10.56 -32.18 19.49
N PHE A 150 11.37 -32.41 20.51
CA PHE A 150 11.15 -33.49 21.49
C PHE A 150 9.83 -33.33 22.26
N GLU A 151 9.48 -32.12 22.72
CA GLU A 151 8.21 -31.87 23.40
C GLU A 151 7.00 -32.17 22.51
N ARG A 152 7.11 -31.82 21.22
CA ARG A 152 6.06 -32.11 20.24
C ARG A 152 5.91 -33.61 19.99
N ASP A 153 7.02 -34.32 19.89
CA ASP A 153 7.06 -35.72 19.50
C ASP A 153 6.79 -36.67 20.68
N HIS A 154 7.04 -36.22 21.92
CA HIS A 154 6.88 -36.97 23.18
C HIS A 154 6.10 -36.20 24.27
N PRO A 155 4.85 -35.79 24.02
CA PRO A 155 4.05 -35.04 25.00
C PRO A 155 3.78 -35.83 26.28
N GLU A 156 3.78 -37.17 26.22
CA GLU A 156 3.59 -38.06 27.38
C GLU A 156 4.73 -37.98 28.39
N LEU A 157 5.92 -37.54 27.97
CA LEU A 157 7.10 -37.41 28.82
C LEU A 157 7.27 -36.02 29.43
N VAL A 158 6.42 -35.06 29.05
CA VAL A 158 6.51 -33.64 29.43
C VAL A 158 5.13 -33.15 29.91
N GLN A 159 4.58 -33.83 30.91
CA GLN A 159 3.23 -33.52 31.43
C GLN A 159 3.26 -32.43 32.51
N THR A 160 4.29 -32.45 33.36
CA THR A 160 4.45 -31.49 34.45
C THR A 160 5.64 -30.56 34.23
N PHE A 161 5.69 -29.47 34.99
CA PHE A 161 6.86 -28.59 34.99
C PHE A 161 8.15 -29.32 35.40
N GLU A 162 8.07 -30.22 36.38
CA GLU A 162 9.22 -31.00 36.85
C GLU A 162 9.75 -31.93 35.75
N ASP A 163 8.85 -32.58 35.00
CA ASP A 163 9.22 -33.42 33.86
C ASP A 163 9.88 -32.58 32.76
N LYS A 164 9.31 -31.41 32.47
CA LYS A 164 9.83 -30.44 31.51
C LYS A 164 11.23 -29.97 31.89
N TRP A 165 11.43 -29.60 33.16
CA TRP A 165 12.72 -29.16 33.68
C TRP A 165 13.76 -30.26 33.64
N LYS A 166 13.39 -31.49 34.04
CA LYS A 166 14.24 -32.67 33.96
C LYS A 166 14.75 -32.94 32.55
N TRP A 167 13.87 -32.87 31.54
CA TRP A 167 14.28 -33.06 30.16
C TRP A 167 15.07 -31.89 29.61
N LEU A 168 14.71 -30.65 29.98
CA LEU A 168 15.47 -29.46 29.60
C LEU A 168 16.93 -29.56 30.07
N VAL A 169 17.16 -29.94 31.33
CA VAL A 169 18.49 -30.15 31.89
C VAL A 169 19.26 -31.25 31.15
N ARG A 170 18.58 -32.32 30.70
CA ARG A 170 19.21 -33.38 29.89
C ARG A 170 19.64 -32.89 28.50
N PHE A 171 18.82 -32.07 27.86
CA PHE A 171 19.16 -31.47 26.56
C PHE A 171 20.28 -30.44 26.70
N ALA A 172 20.24 -29.64 27.78
CA ALA A 172 21.26 -28.66 28.13
C ALA A 172 22.64 -29.32 28.36
N ASN A 173 22.66 -30.45 29.07
CA ASN A 173 23.88 -31.20 29.41
C ASN A 173 24.29 -32.24 28.34
N GLY A 174 23.73 -32.16 27.12
CA GLY A 174 24.04 -33.09 26.05
C GLY A 174 25.54 -33.09 25.69
N ALA A 175 26.16 -34.27 25.63
CA ALA A 175 27.62 -34.45 25.52
C ALA A 175 28.31 -33.75 24.33
N LYS A 176 27.57 -33.31 23.31
CA LYS A 176 28.12 -32.65 22.11
C LYS A 176 27.91 -31.13 22.08
N THR A 177 27.06 -30.58 22.94
CA THR A 177 26.66 -29.16 22.92
C THR A 177 26.18 -28.70 24.30
N PRO A 178 27.08 -28.61 25.31
CA PRO A 178 26.68 -28.15 26.63
C PRO A 178 26.24 -26.68 26.57
N VAL A 179 25.05 -26.41 27.08
CA VAL A 179 24.51 -25.06 27.31
C VAL A 179 23.99 -24.99 28.74
N GLU A 180 24.07 -23.83 29.38
CA GLU A 180 23.54 -23.68 30.74
C GLU A 180 22.01 -23.87 30.73
N PRO A 181 21.43 -24.69 31.63
CA PRO A 181 19.99 -24.93 31.68
C PRO A 181 19.16 -23.65 31.78
N GLU A 182 19.63 -22.66 32.54
CA GLU A 182 18.95 -21.37 32.71
C GLU A 182 18.93 -20.56 31.41
N GLN A 183 19.99 -20.64 30.61
CA GLN A 183 20.06 -19.99 29.30
C GLN A 183 19.09 -20.65 28.31
N LEU A 184 19.00 -21.98 28.32
CA LEU A 184 18.05 -22.74 27.53
C LEU A 184 16.60 -22.44 27.94
N ALA A 185 16.33 -22.42 29.25
CA ALA A 185 15.03 -22.06 29.81
C ALA A 185 14.61 -20.63 29.42
N GLY A 186 15.51 -19.66 29.59
CA GLY A 186 15.27 -18.28 29.17
C GLY A 186 15.00 -18.15 27.67
N ARG A 187 15.73 -18.90 26.85
CA ARG A 187 15.52 -18.94 25.39
C ARG A 187 14.18 -19.53 24.97
N LEU A 188 13.65 -20.46 25.77
CA LEU A 188 12.36 -21.14 25.58
C LEU A 188 11.20 -20.42 26.30
N GLY A 189 11.46 -19.35 27.04
CA GLY A 189 10.46 -18.64 27.83
C GLY A 189 9.95 -19.42 29.05
N ILE A 190 10.73 -20.39 29.54
CA ILE A 190 10.41 -21.18 30.72
C ILE A 190 11.01 -20.46 31.93
N ASN A 191 10.16 -19.99 32.85
CA ASN A 191 10.61 -19.30 34.06
C ASN A 191 10.61 -20.26 35.26
N PRO A 192 11.79 -20.66 35.79
CA PRO A 192 11.88 -21.52 36.95
C PRO A 192 11.46 -20.84 38.27
N ALA A 193 11.38 -19.51 38.32
CA ALA A 193 10.96 -18.75 39.50
C ALA A 193 9.46 -18.40 39.51
N ALA A 194 8.68 -18.86 38.52
CA ALA A 194 7.25 -18.56 38.38
C ALA A 194 6.33 -19.61 39.04
N PHE A 195 6.88 -20.62 39.70
CA PHE A 195 6.14 -21.70 40.37
C PHE A 195 6.71 -21.98 41.76
#